data_AF-A0A2T2NL05-F1
#
_entry.id   AF-A0A2T2NL05-F1
#
_cell.length_a   1.000
_cell.length_b   1.000
_cell.length_c   1.000
_cell.angle_alpha   90.00
_cell.angle_beta   90.00
_cell.angle_gamma   90.00
#
_symmetry.space_group_name_H-M   'P 1'
#
loop_
_entity.id
_entity.type
_entity.pdbx_description
1 polymer ?
#
loop_
_entity_poly.entity_id
_entity_poly.type
_entity_poly.pdbx_seq_one_letter_code
_entity_poly.pdbx_strand_id
1 'polypeptide(L)'
;MNNFSFLDSTPNVNMPRAAPSPSPSQSSQVNGTGQNGIHMMNNLPSGGHQTDMNHMWGIVQQLSQLLEENRAQTLGIVNGVQAIQARAAEEGGVGGMGIREVNGELNSASRAAEIQNLQSQLTSAQRTVSDLTDANTELTSLNTDYQNALAHLLDKLRPYAYNQTQAILSLHKHYQGLIEQERATSMQLRLEHAEWQAGLGRVADYARQALKAQNEGDLSLQKELKEVKEENRVLRRLAGWEERSDSSDDESDERA
;
A
#
# COMPACT_ATOMS: atom_id res chain seq x y z
N MET A 1 21.37 50.18 21.34
CA MET A 1 19.97 49.97 20.92
C MET A 1 19.88 50.01 19.41
N ASN A 2 19.37 48.96 18.78
CA ASN A 2 18.43 49.03 17.66
C ASN A 2 17.86 47.63 17.44
N ASN A 3 16.58 47.49 17.78
CA ASN A 3 15.76 46.30 17.65
C ASN A 3 15.43 46.07 16.18
N PHE A 4 15.52 44.83 15.71
CA PHE A 4 14.74 44.37 14.58
C PHE A 4 13.75 43.29 15.03
N SER A 5 12.49 43.69 14.98
CA SER A 5 11.28 42.95 15.31
C SER A 5 11.09 41.75 14.39
N PHE A 6 11.02 40.55 14.99
CA PHE A 6 10.31 39.41 14.43
C PHE A 6 8.95 39.37 15.10
N LEU A 7 7.92 39.93 14.46
CA LEU A 7 6.52 39.55 14.65
C LEU A 7 5.63 40.40 13.73
N ASP A 8 4.93 39.66 12.86
CA ASP A 8 3.49 39.79 12.57
C ASP A 8 3.02 40.22 11.16
N SER A 9 1.92 39.57 10.77
CA SER A 9 0.95 39.84 9.69
C SER A 9 1.38 39.45 8.26
N THR A 10 0.73 38.58 7.46
CA THR A 10 -0.55 37.79 7.41
C THR A 10 -0.50 37.00 6.05
N PRO A 11 -1.54 36.28 5.52
CA PRO A 11 -2.67 35.54 6.10
C PRO A 11 -2.76 34.06 5.63
N ASN A 12 -3.41 33.25 6.46
CA ASN A 12 -4.23 32.08 6.16
C ASN A 12 -4.28 31.53 4.71
N VAL A 13 -3.61 30.40 4.46
CA VAL A 13 -3.96 29.46 3.36
C VAL A 13 -4.29 28.11 3.97
N ASN A 14 -5.61 27.90 4.10
CA ASN A 14 -6.37 26.66 4.17
C ASN A 14 -5.58 25.37 3.84
N MET A 15 -5.03 24.69 4.87
CA MET A 15 -4.65 23.27 4.79
C MET A 15 -5.78 22.41 5.34
N PRO A 16 -6.28 21.40 4.61
CA PRO A 16 -7.20 20.43 5.19
C PRO A 16 -6.47 19.57 6.22
N ARG A 17 -6.94 19.62 7.47
CA ARG A 17 -6.54 18.71 8.55
C ARG A 17 -6.77 17.26 8.12
N ALA A 18 -5.75 16.42 8.27
CA ALA A 18 -5.87 14.98 8.12
C ALA A 18 -6.86 14.41 9.17
N ALA A 19 -7.70 13.47 8.74
CA ALA A 19 -8.66 12.78 9.58
C ALA A 19 -7.96 11.78 10.53
N PRO A 20 -8.42 11.62 11.78
CA PRO A 20 -7.91 10.59 12.67
C PRO A 20 -8.34 9.19 12.20
N SER A 21 -7.39 8.27 12.14
CA SER A 21 -7.57 6.85 11.81
C SER A 21 -8.45 6.11 12.84
N PRO A 22 -9.33 5.19 12.41
CA PRO A 22 -10.21 4.44 13.32
C PRO A 22 -9.48 3.31 14.06
N SER A 23 -9.63 3.28 15.38
CA SER A 23 -9.23 2.16 16.25
C SER A 23 -10.10 0.92 16.00
N PRO A 24 -9.56 -0.30 16.12
CA PRO A 24 -10.32 -1.53 15.93
C PRO A 24 -11.26 -1.79 17.12
N SER A 25 -12.53 -2.03 16.81
CA SER A 25 -13.58 -2.44 17.74
C SER A 25 -13.34 -3.85 18.28
N GLN A 26 -13.46 -4.00 19.60
CA GLN A 26 -13.58 -5.28 20.29
C GLN A 26 -14.93 -5.93 19.92
N SER A 27 -14.89 -7.16 19.41
CA SER A 27 -16.07 -8.01 19.29
C SER A 27 -16.18 -8.92 20.50
N SER A 28 -17.31 -8.78 21.17
CA SER A 28 -17.75 -9.55 22.32
C SER A 28 -18.07 -10.99 21.95
N GLN A 29 -17.78 -11.87 22.91
CA GLN A 29 -18.04 -13.30 22.95
C GLN A 29 -19.51 -13.68 22.71
N VAL A 30 -19.72 -14.81 22.03
CA VAL A 30 -20.92 -15.65 22.16
C VAL A 30 -20.50 -17.12 22.29
N ASN A 31 -20.76 -17.63 23.50
CA ASN A 31 -21.27 -18.94 23.94
C ASN A 31 -20.88 -20.24 23.21
N GLY A 32 -20.46 -21.24 24.02
CA GLY A 32 -20.29 -22.63 23.57
C GLY A 32 -19.77 -23.54 24.68
N THR A 33 -20.65 -23.92 25.60
CA THR A 33 -20.49 -24.93 26.65
C THR A 33 -20.08 -26.31 26.12
N GLY A 34 -19.14 -26.96 26.83
CA GLY A 34 -19.24 -28.39 27.18
C GLY A 34 -18.53 -29.40 26.27
N GLN A 35 -17.54 -30.06 26.89
CA GLN A 35 -17.42 -31.52 27.02
C GLN A 35 -16.23 -32.22 26.32
N ASN A 36 -15.47 -32.89 27.19
CA ASN A 36 -14.56 -34.02 27.01
C ASN A 36 -13.40 -33.92 26.01
N GLY A 37 -12.22 -33.72 26.60
CA GLY A 37 -10.94 -33.99 25.99
C GLY A 37 -10.60 -35.48 25.85
N ILE A 38 -9.58 -35.67 25.02
CA ILE A 38 -8.95 -36.92 24.55
C ILE A 38 -9.74 -37.55 23.40
N HIS A 39 -9.23 -37.41 22.16
CA HIS A 39 -9.01 -38.47 21.16
C HIS A 39 -8.29 -37.89 19.92
N MET A 40 -7.06 -38.38 19.71
CA MET A 40 -6.38 -38.62 18.43
C MET A 40 -6.17 -37.46 17.43
N MET A 41 -4.93 -36.94 17.50
CA MET A 41 -4.06 -36.55 16.38
C MET A 41 -4.46 -37.15 15.01
N ASN A 42 -5.16 -36.36 14.20
CA ASN A 42 -5.21 -36.32 12.73
C ASN A 42 -6.60 -35.83 12.27
N ASN A 43 -6.80 -34.52 12.16
CA ASN A 43 -7.96 -33.98 11.44
C ASN A 43 -7.69 -32.51 11.04
N LEU A 44 -6.81 -32.31 10.07
CA LEU A 44 -6.91 -31.12 9.23
C LEU A 44 -8.24 -31.24 8.48
N PRO A 45 -9.18 -30.28 8.55
CA PRO A 45 -10.41 -30.36 7.78
C PRO A 45 -10.03 -30.35 6.30
N SER A 46 -10.14 -31.52 5.65
CA SER A 46 -10.01 -31.63 4.21
C SER A 46 -11.11 -30.77 3.58
N GLY A 47 -10.75 -29.55 3.18
CA GLY A 47 -11.64 -28.65 2.44
C GLY A 47 -12.13 -29.30 1.13
N GLY A 48 -11.38 -30.27 0.59
CA GLY A 48 -11.79 -31.04 -0.59
C GLY A 48 -13.01 -31.93 -0.36
N HIS A 49 -13.10 -32.64 0.77
CA HIS A 49 -14.23 -33.54 1.03
C HIS A 49 -15.54 -32.80 1.32
N GLN A 50 -15.48 -31.60 1.91
CA GLN A 50 -16.68 -30.78 2.16
C GLN A 50 -17.16 -30.09 0.87
N THR A 51 -16.23 -29.62 0.03
CA THR A 51 -16.59 -29.06 -1.30
C THR A 51 -17.16 -30.14 -2.22
N ASP A 52 -16.62 -31.35 -2.20
CA ASP A 52 -17.13 -32.48 -2.97
C ASP A 52 -18.53 -32.92 -2.50
N MET A 53 -18.77 -32.98 -1.19
CA MET A 53 -20.10 -33.24 -0.62
C MET A 53 -21.13 -32.19 -1.06
N ASN A 54 -20.77 -30.91 -1.08
CA ASN A 54 -21.64 -29.84 -1.55
C ASN A 54 -21.90 -29.93 -3.07
N HIS A 55 -20.90 -30.35 -3.85
CA HIS A 55 -21.04 -30.56 -5.29
C HIS A 55 -21.95 -31.75 -5.60
N MET A 56 -21.75 -32.89 -4.92
CA MET A 56 -22.60 -34.07 -5.03
C MET A 56 -24.04 -33.80 -4.62
N TRP A 57 -24.25 -33.00 -3.57
CA TRP A 57 -25.58 -32.54 -3.19
C TRP A 57 -26.24 -31.69 -4.27
N GLY A 58 -25.47 -30.79 -4.92
CA GLY A 58 -25.94 -29.99 -6.05
C GLY A 58 -26.36 -30.85 -7.25
N ILE A 59 -25.57 -31.89 -7.57
CA ILE A 59 -25.88 -32.85 -8.62
C ILE A 59 -27.15 -33.65 -8.27
N VAL A 60 -27.26 -34.15 -7.04
CA VAL A 60 -28.44 -34.90 -6.59
C VAL A 60 -29.71 -34.05 -6.66
N GLN A 61 -29.62 -32.77 -6.29
CA GLN A 61 -30.75 -31.86 -6.41
C GLN A 61 -31.14 -31.61 -7.86
N GLN A 62 -30.17 -31.44 -8.76
CA GLN A 62 -30.42 -31.29 -10.19
C GLN A 62 -31.06 -32.55 -10.81
N LEU A 63 -30.58 -33.74 -10.45
CA LEU A 63 -31.17 -35.00 -10.87
C LEU A 63 -32.59 -35.17 -10.32
N SER A 64 -32.87 -34.78 -9.08
CA SER A 64 -34.22 -34.81 -8.52
C SER A 64 -35.17 -33.89 -9.30
N GLN A 65 -34.68 -32.72 -9.72
CA GLN A 65 -35.46 -31.77 -10.52
C GLN A 65 -35.77 -32.33 -11.90
N LEU A 66 -34.79 -32.96 -12.56
CA LEU A 66 -34.98 -33.64 -13.84
C LEU A 66 -35.94 -34.83 -13.74
N LEU A 67 -35.92 -35.56 -12.63
CA LEU A 67 -36.78 -36.72 -12.41
C LEU A 67 -38.23 -36.30 -12.16
N GLU A 68 -38.44 -35.19 -11.45
CA GLU A 68 -39.75 -34.56 -11.28
C GLU A 68 -40.28 -34.03 -12.62
N GLU A 69 -39.44 -33.39 -13.42
CA GLU A 69 -39.78 -32.93 -14.76
C GLU A 69 -40.16 -34.10 -15.69
N ASN A 70 -39.40 -35.20 -15.64
CA ASN A 70 -39.68 -36.40 -16.43
C ASN A 70 -41.02 -37.05 -16.01
N ARG A 71 -41.32 -37.05 -14.71
CA ARG A 71 -42.64 -37.46 -14.19
C ARG A 71 -43.76 -36.56 -14.69
N ALA A 72 -43.59 -35.24 -14.66
CA ALA A 72 -44.58 -34.30 -15.16
C ALA A 72 -44.83 -34.48 -16.67
N GLN A 73 -43.77 -34.66 -17.46
CA GLN A 73 -43.87 -34.95 -18.88
C GLN A 73 -44.58 -36.28 -19.14
N THR A 74 -44.24 -37.34 -18.38
CA THR A 74 -44.89 -38.64 -18.50
C THR A 74 -46.38 -38.57 -18.13
N LEU A 75 -46.75 -37.83 -17.09
CA LEU A 75 -48.15 -37.57 -16.75
C LEU A 75 -48.87 -36.80 -17.86
N GLY A 76 -48.21 -35.82 -18.48
CA GLY A 76 -48.73 -35.10 -19.65
C GLY A 76 -49.01 -36.06 -20.83
N ILE A 77 -48.09 -36.97 -21.10
CA ILE A 77 -48.25 -38.00 -22.15
C ILE A 77 -49.39 -38.96 -21.79
N VAL A 78 -49.44 -39.47 -20.56
CA VAL A 78 -50.50 -40.40 -20.13
C VAL A 78 -51.88 -39.74 -20.18
N ASN A 79 -51.99 -38.48 -19.76
CA ASN A 79 -53.23 -37.71 -19.87
C ASN A 79 -53.61 -37.46 -21.34
N GLY A 80 -52.63 -37.17 -22.20
CA GLY A 80 -52.84 -37.04 -23.65
C GLY A 80 -53.33 -38.35 -24.28
N VAL A 81 -52.74 -39.48 -23.90
CA VAL A 81 -53.14 -40.82 -24.35
C VAL A 81 -54.55 -41.17 -23.83
N GLN A 82 -54.87 -40.86 -22.57
CA GLN A 82 -56.21 -41.06 -22.03
C GLN A 82 -57.24 -40.17 -22.73
N ALA A 83 -56.91 -38.92 -23.06
CA ALA A 83 -57.80 -38.04 -23.81
C ALA A 83 -58.04 -38.56 -25.24
N ILE A 84 -57.01 -39.09 -25.91
CA ILE A 84 -57.14 -39.75 -27.22
C ILE A 84 -57.97 -41.03 -27.11
N GLN A 85 -57.75 -41.83 -26.07
CA GLN A 85 -58.47 -43.08 -25.85
C GLN A 85 -59.94 -42.85 -25.47
N ALA A 86 -60.23 -41.82 -24.67
CA ALA A 86 -61.59 -41.40 -24.33
C ALA A 86 -62.33 -40.89 -25.58
N ARG A 87 -61.65 -40.10 -26.44
CA ARG A 87 -62.20 -39.65 -27.72
C ARG A 87 -62.45 -40.83 -28.67
N ALA A 88 -61.52 -41.78 -28.74
CA ALA A 88 -61.68 -43.01 -29.53
C ALA A 88 -62.80 -43.95 -28.99
N ALA A 89 -63.12 -43.87 -27.70
CA ALA A 89 -64.21 -44.63 -27.08
C ALA A 89 -65.59 -43.97 -27.29
N GLU A 90 -65.68 -42.64 -27.17
CA GLU A 90 -66.90 -41.87 -27.46
C GLU A 90 -67.30 -41.92 -28.94
N GLU A 91 -66.32 -42.06 -29.84
CA GLU A 91 -66.56 -42.07 -31.28
C GLU A 91 -66.66 -43.47 -31.93
N GLY A 92 -66.87 -44.53 -31.13
CA GLY A 92 -67.23 -45.85 -31.67
C GLY A 92 -66.06 -46.78 -31.99
N GLY A 93 -64.98 -46.72 -31.20
CA GLY A 93 -63.89 -47.69 -31.24
C GLY A 93 -62.89 -47.46 -32.37
N VAL A 94 -61.72 -48.09 -32.24
CA VAL A 94 -60.53 -47.95 -33.11
C VAL A 94 -60.78 -48.26 -34.60
N GLY A 95 -61.97 -48.77 -34.97
CA GLY A 95 -62.40 -48.99 -36.36
C GLY A 95 -63.37 -47.95 -36.94
N GLY A 96 -63.86 -46.99 -36.15
CA GLY A 96 -64.99 -46.12 -36.52
C GLY A 96 -64.65 -44.69 -36.95
N MET A 97 -63.51 -44.14 -36.52
CA MET A 97 -63.20 -42.71 -36.69
C MET A 97 -62.38 -42.36 -37.95
N GLY A 98 -61.89 -43.34 -38.72
CA GLY A 98 -60.96 -43.05 -39.82
C GLY A 98 -61.55 -42.94 -41.23
N ILE A 99 -62.78 -43.41 -41.47
CA ILE A 99 -63.22 -43.78 -42.84
C ILE A 99 -64.61 -43.20 -43.20
N ARG A 100 -65.16 -42.27 -42.42
CA ARG A 100 -66.42 -41.58 -42.78
C ARG A 100 -66.29 -40.11 -43.17
N GLU A 101 -65.07 -39.58 -43.24
CA GLU A 101 -64.78 -38.28 -43.86
C GLU A 101 -64.12 -38.41 -45.25
N VAL A 102 -64.26 -39.57 -45.88
CA VAL A 102 -63.75 -39.90 -47.23
C VAL A 102 -64.67 -39.32 -48.33
N ASN A 103 -65.13 -38.08 -48.14
CA ASN A 103 -65.76 -37.28 -49.19
C ASN A 103 -64.83 -36.09 -49.46
N GLY A 104 -63.90 -36.32 -50.40
CA GLY A 104 -62.61 -35.64 -50.60
C GLY A 104 -62.60 -34.14 -50.91
N GLU A 105 -63.69 -33.42 -50.67
CA GLU A 105 -63.85 -31.99 -50.96
C GLU A 105 -63.77 -31.13 -49.68
N LEU A 106 -64.35 -31.62 -48.56
CA LEU A 106 -64.36 -30.90 -47.27
C LEU A 106 -63.06 -31.12 -46.46
N ASN A 107 -62.49 -32.33 -46.54
CA ASN A 107 -61.26 -32.71 -45.84
C ASN A 107 -59.99 -32.23 -46.58
N SER A 108 -60.07 -32.01 -47.91
CA SER A 108 -58.95 -31.47 -48.69
C SER A 108 -58.78 -29.97 -48.48
N ALA A 109 -59.89 -29.21 -48.44
CA ALA A 109 -59.87 -27.78 -48.15
C ALA A 109 -59.44 -27.47 -46.70
N SER A 110 -59.95 -28.23 -45.71
CA SER A 110 -59.54 -28.08 -44.30
C SER A 110 -58.08 -28.46 -44.10
N ARG A 111 -57.61 -29.57 -44.69
CA ARG A 111 -56.21 -30.00 -44.64
C ARG A 111 -55.27 -29.03 -45.37
N ALA A 112 -55.69 -28.47 -46.50
CA ALA A 112 -54.92 -27.44 -47.19
C ALA A 112 -54.78 -26.16 -46.36
N ALA A 113 -55.85 -25.74 -45.67
CA ALA A 113 -55.81 -24.60 -44.75
C ALA A 113 -54.92 -24.87 -43.53
N GLU A 114 -54.95 -26.08 -42.98
CA GLU A 114 -54.08 -26.50 -41.88
C GLU A 114 -52.61 -26.52 -42.30
N ILE A 115 -52.30 -27.08 -43.48
CA ILE A 115 -50.94 -27.08 -44.04
C ILE A 115 -50.44 -25.64 -44.24
N GLN A 116 -51.27 -24.74 -44.76
CA GLN A 116 -50.87 -23.33 -44.91
C GLN A 116 -50.65 -22.64 -43.56
N ASN A 117 -51.46 -22.95 -42.54
CA ASN A 117 -51.26 -22.43 -41.19
C ASN A 117 -49.94 -22.92 -40.59
N LEU A 118 -49.65 -24.23 -40.70
CA LEU A 118 -48.37 -24.81 -40.25
C LEU A 118 -47.18 -24.23 -41.02
N GLN A 119 -47.29 -24.01 -42.33
CA GLN A 119 -46.25 -23.35 -43.12
C GLN A 119 -46.02 -21.90 -42.68
N SER A 120 -47.09 -21.16 -42.38
CA SER A 120 -46.99 -19.80 -41.84
C SER A 120 -46.32 -19.77 -40.48
N GLN A 121 -46.71 -20.67 -39.57
CA GLN A 121 -46.10 -20.80 -38.25
C GLN A 121 -44.62 -21.20 -38.34
N LEU A 122 -44.29 -22.14 -39.22
CA LEU A 122 -42.91 -22.57 -39.44
C LEU A 122 -42.06 -21.45 -40.02
N THR A 123 -42.58 -20.69 -40.98
CA THR A 123 -41.90 -19.51 -41.55
C THR A 123 -41.70 -18.43 -40.49
N SER A 124 -42.70 -18.19 -39.63
CA SER A 124 -42.61 -17.24 -38.52
C SER A 124 -41.55 -17.67 -37.51
N ALA A 125 -41.55 -18.93 -37.09
CA ALA A 125 -40.55 -19.48 -36.18
C ALA A 125 -39.13 -19.47 -36.77
N GLN A 126 -38.99 -19.72 -38.08
CA GLN A 126 -37.69 -19.61 -38.75
C GLN A 126 -37.16 -18.17 -38.76
N ARG A 127 -38.03 -17.18 -38.97
CA ARG A 127 -37.66 -15.76 -38.86
C ARG A 127 -37.21 -15.40 -37.45
N THR A 128 -37.97 -15.78 -36.43
CA THR A 128 -37.58 -15.48 -35.04
C THR A 128 -36.28 -16.16 -34.64
N VAL A 129 -36.03 -17.39 -35.10
CA VAL A 129 -34.74 -18.07 -34.89
C VAL A 129 -33.60 -17.33 -35.58
N SER A 130 -33.82 -16.84 -36.82
CA SER A 130 -32.84 -16.01 -37.52
C SER A 130 -32.53 -14.73 -36.74
N ASP A 131 -33.57 -13.98 -36.35
CA ASP A 131 -33.43 -12.71 -35.63
C ASP A 131 -32.71 -12.89 -34.28
N LEU A 132 -33.04 -13.96 -33.54
CA LEU A 132 -32.38 -14.30 -32.28
C LEU A 132 -30.93 -14.74 -32.49
N THR A 133 -30.63 -15.43 -33.59
CA THR A 133 -29.26 -15.83 -33.93
C THR A 133 -28.43 -14.61 -34.25
N ASP A 134 -28.95 -13.69 -35.07
CA ASP A 134 -28.29 -12.44 -35.43
C ASP A 134 -28.01 -11.59 -34.17
N ALA A 135 -29.01 -11.39 -33.31
CA ALA A 135 -28.85 -10.68 -32.04
C ALA A 135 -27.80 -11.33 -31.12
N ASN A 136 -27.76 -12.67 -31.07
CA ASN A 136 -26.77 -13.38 -30.26
C ASN A 136 -25.35 -13.22 -30.82
N THR A 137 -25.19 -13.20 -32.15
CA THR A 137 -23.89 -12.91 -32.77
C THR A 137 -23.41 -11.50 -32.47
N GLU A 138 -24.30 -10.50 -32.51
CA GLU A 138 -23.98 -9.10 -32.18
C GLU A 138 -23.60 -8.93 -30.71
N LEU A 139 -24.33 -9.56 -29.79
CA LEU A 139 -23.99 -9.56 -28.37
C LEU A 139 -22.65 -10.24 -28.10
N THR A 140 -22.35 -11.32 -28.82
CA THR A 140 -21.07 -12.03 -28.70
C THR A 140 -19.91 -11.18 -29.24
N SER A 141 -20.09 -10.46 -30.34
CA SER A 141 -19.07 -9.53 -30.84
C SER A 141 -18.83 -8.39 -29.85
N LEU A 142 -19.90 -7.80 -29.32
CA LEU A 142 -19.78 -6.72 -28.33
C LEU A 142 -19.04 -7.18 -27.06
N ASN A 143 -19.34 -8.39 -26.58
CA ASN A 143 -18.64 -8.97 -25.43
C ASN A 143 -17.14 -9.16 -25.73
N THR A 144 -16.81 -9.62 -26.93
CA THR A 144 -15.42 -9.75 -27.38
C THR A 144 -14.71 -8.39 -27.41
N ASP A 145 -15.37 -7.34 -27.90
CA ASP A 145 -14.83 -5.98 -27.91
C ASP A 145 -14.59 -5.44 -26.50
N TYR A 146 -15.52 -5.68 -25.56
CA TYR A 146 -15.33 -5.32 -24.16
C TYR A 146 -14.16 -6.06 -23.51
N GLN A 147 -14.02 -7.36 -23.80
CA GLN A 147 -12.88 -8.15 -23.30
C GLN A 147 -11.55 -7.59 -23.81
N ASN A 148 -11.48 -7.25 -25.10
CA ASN A 148 -10.29 -6.65 -25.70
C ASN A 148 -9.98 -5.28 -25.09
N ALA A 149 -10.99 -4.43 -24.92
CA ALA A 149 -10.83 -3.11 -24.30
C ALA A 149 -10.33 -3.22 -22.85
N LEU A 150 -10.88 -4.14 -22.05
CA LEU A 150 -10.43 -4.39 -20.69
C LEU A 150 -9.00 -4.95 -20.65
N ALA A 151 -8.64 -5.86 -21.57
CA ALA A 151 -7.29 -6.38 -21.67
C ALA A 151 -6.28 -5.24 -21.98
N HIS A 152 -6.62 -4.36 -22.91
CA HIS A 152 -5.78 -3.19 -23.23
C HIS A 152 -5.68 -2.21 -22.08
N LEU A 153 -6.78 -1.92 -21.37
CA LEU A 153 -6.74 -1.05 -20.19
C LEU A 153 -5.87 -1.64 -19.09
N LEU A 154 -5.99 -2.94 -18.81
CA LEU A 154 -5.16 -3.61 -17.80
C LEU A 154 -3.67 -3.65 -18.20
N ASP A 155 -3.37 -3.84 -19.49
CA ASP A 155 -2.01 -3.81 -20.03
C ASP A 155 -1.33 -2.45 -19.85
N LYS A 156 -2.11 -1.34 -19.83
CA LYS A 156 -1.56 0.00 -19.56
C LYS A 156 -1.60 0.41 -18.09
N LEU A 157 -2.66 0.03 -17.38
CA LEU A 157 -2.86 0.41 -15.99
C LEU A 157 -1.83 -0.22 -15.07
N ARG A 158 -1.53 -1.52 -15.25
CA ARG A 158 -0.56 -2.24 -14.41
C ARG A 158 0.85 -1.62 -14.46
N PRO A 159 1.47 -1.42 -15.64
CA PRO A 159 2.78 -0.80 -15.70
C PRO A 159 2.75 0.67 -15.26
N TYR A 160 1.66 1.41 -15.54
CA TYR A 160 1.52 2.77 -15.03
C TYR A 160 1.53 2.84 -13.50
N ALA A 161 0.69 2.05 -12.83
CA ALA A 161 0.64 2.01 -11.37
C ALA A 161 1.97 1.57 -10.76
N TYR A 162 2.63 0.57 -11.36
CA TYR A 162 3.95 0.13 -10.94
C TYR A 162 5.00 1.24 -11.10
N ASN A 163 5.12 1.84 -12.28
CA ASN A 163 6.09 2.91 -12.53
C ASN A 163 5.84 4.14 -11.64
N GLN A 164 4.58 4.49 -11.41
CA GLN A 164 4.22 5.61 -10.53
C GLN A 164 4.63 5.34 -9.08
N THR A 165 4.36 4.15 -8.56
CA THR A 165 4.78 3.79 -7.19
C THR A 165 6.30 3.77 -7.06
N GLN A 166 7.02 3.24 -8.07
CA GLN A 166 8.48 3.28 -8.10
C GLN A 166 9.02 4.72 -8.14
N ALA A 167 8.43 5.60 -8.95
CA ALA A 167 8.82 7.01 -9.02
C ALA A 167 8.65 7.70 -7.66
N ILE A 168 7.50 7.51 -7.00
CA ILE A 168 7.23 8.07 -5.67
C ILE A 168 8.23 7.55 -4.63
N LEU A 169 8.50 6.24 -4.62
CA LEU A 169 9.48 5.64 -3.71
C LEU A 169 10.89 6.18 -3.95
N SER A 170 11.28 6.33 -5.22
CA SER A 170 12.59 6.88 -5.60
C SER A 170 12.75 8.33 -5.10
N LEU A 171 11.68 9.11 -5.20
CA LEU A 171 11.64 10.50 -4.74
C LEU A 171 11.77 10.57 -3.21
N HIS A 172 11.00 9.76 -2.49
CA HIS A 172 11.09 9.68 -1.03
C HIS A 172 12.48 9.25 -0.58
N LYS A 173 13.06 8.22 -1.21
CA LYS A 173 14.42 7.76 -0.91
C LYS A 173 15.45 8.86 -1.17
N HIS A 174 15.32 9.58 -2.28
CA HIS A 174 16.21 10.68 -2.63
C HIS A 174 16.16 11.81 -1.61
N TYR A 175 14.96 12.31 -1.26
CA TYR A 175 14.84 13.40 -0.28
C TYR A 175 15.23 12.95 1.13
N GLN A 176 14.93 11.71 1.51
CA GLN A 176 15.40 11.17 2.79
C GLN A 176 16.94 11.13 2.83
N GLY A 177 17.58 10.74 1.73
CA GLY A 177 19.04 10.77 1.60
C GLY A 177 19.59 12.20 1.72
N LEU A 178 18.95 13.18 1.09
CA LEU A 178 19.37 14.58 1.16
C LEU A 178 19.23 15.15 2.58
N ILE A 179 18.15 14.82 3.29
CA ILE A 179 17.96 15.23 4.69
C ILE A 179 19.02 14.60 5.60
N GLU A 180 19.32 13.31 5.40
CA GLU A 180 20.36 12.63 6.18
C GLU A 180 21.74 13.23 5.89
N GLN A 181 22.03 13.55 4.63
CA GLN A 181 23.25 14.23 4.25
C GLN A 181 23.36 15.61 4.91
N GLU A 182 22.30 16.42 4.88
CA GLU A 182 22.29 17.73 5.54
C GLU A 182 22.55 17.58 7.05
N ARG A 183 21.87 16.66 7.72
CA ARG A 183 22.10 16.37 9.15
C ARG A 183 23.53 15.94 9.43
N ALA A 184 24.11 15.08 8.61
CA ALA A 184 25.50 14.64 8.75
C ALA A 184 26.47 15.82 8.57
N THR A 185 26.27 16.67 7.57
CA THR A 185 27.10 17.87 7.36
C THR A 185 26.98 18.87 8.51
N SER A 186 25.76 19.10 9.00
CA SER A 186 25.49 19.95 10.16
C SER A 186 26.13 19.41 11.44
N MET A 187 26.12 18.08 11.65
CA MET A 187 26.82 17.44 12.76
C MET A 187 28.34 17.58 12.62
N GLN A 188 28.89 17.35 11.43
CA GLN A 188 30.32 17.47 11.16
C GLN A 188 30.82 18.90 11.43
N LEU A 189 30.10 19.92 10.99
CA LEU A 189 30.47 21.32 11.24
C LEU A 189 30.48 21.66 12.74
N ARG A 190 29.55 21.10 13.52
CA ARG A 190 29.54 21.28 14.98
C ARG A 190 30.72 20.60 15.66
N LEU A 191 31.12 19.42 15.18
CA LEU A 191 32.30 18.73 15.68
C LEU A 191 33.58 19.51 15.36
N GLU A 192 33.75 19.98 14.12
CA GLU A 192 34.88 20.82 13.72
C GLU A 192 34.96 22.11 14.56
N HIS A 193 33.83 22.79 14.76
CA HIS A 193 33.79 23.97 15.61
C HIS A 193 34.18 23.66 17.06
N ALA A 194 33.72 22.53 17.62
CA ALA A 194 34.13 22.10 18.95
C ALA A 194 35.63 21.78 19.03
N GLU A 195 36.19 21.15 17.98
CA GLU A 195 37.62 20.88 17.87
C GLU A 195 38.45 22.18 17.79
N TRP A 196 38.00 23.15 17.00
CA TRP A 196 38.65 24.46 16.90
C TRP A 196 38.58 25.23 18.21
N GLN A 197 37.43 25.23 18.88
CA GLN A 197 37.27 25.84 20.21
C GLN A 197 38.20 25.19 21.23
N ALA A 198 38.29 23.86 21.24
CA ALA A 198 39.22 23.14 22.11
C ALA A 198 40.69 23.45 21.75
N GLY A 199 41.02 23.54 20.46
CA GLY A 199 42.35 23.91 19.97
C GLY A 199 42.76 25.32 20.39
N LEU A 200 41.86 26.30 20.26
CA LEU A 200 42.09 27.67 20.71
C LEU A 200 42.28 27.74 22.23
N GLY A 201 41.50 26.95 23.00
CA GLY A 201 41.69 26.81 24.44
C GLY A 201 43.10 26.33 24.79
N ARG A 202 43.60 25.29 24.12
CA ARG A 202 44.97 24.79 24.30
C ARG A 202 46.03 25.83 23.94
N VAL A 203 45.85 26.56 22.84
CA VAL A 203 46.79 27.63 22.43
C VAL A 203 46.81 28.76 23.46
N ALA A 204 45.65 29.16 23.98
CA ALA A 204 45.57 30.17 25.03
C ALA A 204 46.25 29.69 26.32
N ASP A 205 46.08 28.41 26.69
CA ASP A 205 46.78 27.82 27.83
C ASP A 205 48.29 27.77 27.60
N TYR A 206 48.76 27.37 26.42
CA TYR A 206 50.19 27.39 26.08
C TYR A 206 50.78 28.81 26.08
N ALA A 207 50.05 29.81 25.58
CA ALA A 207 50.49 31.20 25.62
C ALA A 207 50.62 31.72 27.06
N ARG A 208 49.64 31.40 27.93
CA ARG A 208 49.71 31.74 29.36
C ARG A 208 50.87 31.03 30.06
N GLN A 209 51.10 29.75 29.74
CA GLN A 209 52.22 28.98 30.29
C GLN A 209 53.57 29.54 29.82
N ALA A 210 53.70 29.93 28.55
CA ALA A 210 54.91 30.53 28.00
C ALA A 210 55.22 31.89 28.66
N LEU A 211 54.22 32.77 28.80
CA LEU A 211 54.39 34.05 29.51
C LEU A 211 54.76 33.83 30.99
N LYS A 212 54.15 32.84 31.65
CA LYS A 212 54.51 32.49 33.03
C LYS A 212 55.96 31.99 33.11
N ALA A 213 56.39 31.12 32.21
CA ALA A 213 57.76 30.61 32.18
C ALA A 213 58.79 31.71 31.89
N GLN A 214 58.46 32.66 31.00
CA GLN A 214 59.29 33.85 30.75
C GLN A 214 59.44 34.68 32.03
N ASN A 215 58.33 35.07 32.66
CA ASN A 215 58.35 35.86 33.88
C ASN A 215 59.12 35.14 35.02
N GLU A 216 58.98 33.83 35.16
CA GLU A 216 59.75 33.04 36.13
C GLU A 216 61.26 33.06 35.83
N GLY A 217 61.63 32.99 34.55
CA GLY A 217 63.01 33.17 34.08
C GLY A 217 63.57 34.55 34.43
N ASP A 218 62.85 35.61 34.07
CA ASP A 218 63.27 37.00 34.33
C ASP A 218 63.39 37.28 35.83
N LEU A 219 62.43 36.80 36.64
CA LEU A 219 62.49 36.92 38.10
C LEU A 219 63.70 36.21 38.71
N SER A 220 64.14 35.07 38.15
CA SER A 220 65.32 34.36 38.62
C SER A 220 66.60 35.16 38.35
N LEU A 221 66.74 35.72 37.15
CA LEU A 221 67.87 36.56 36.76
C LEU A 221 67.91 37.86 37.58
N GLN A 222 66.76 38.50 37.78
CA GLN A 222 66.68 39.71 38.61
C GLN A 222 67.08 39.45 40.07
N LYS A 223 66.77 38.26 40.61
CA LYS A 223 67.18 37.89 41.97
C LYS A 223 68.69 37.68 42.06
N GLU A 224 69.27 36.94 41.12
CA GLU A 224 70.72 36.71 41.07
C GLU A 224 71.49 38.03 40.90
N LEU A 225 71.00 38.92 40.02
CA LEU A 225 71.61 40.25 39.82
C LEU A 225 71.54 41.09 41.12
N LYS A 226 70.43 41.04 41.85
CA LYS A 226 70.29 41.71 43.16
C LYS A 226 71.25 41.13 44.20
N GLU A 227 71.33 39.80 44.30
CA GLU A 227 72.26 39.12 45.21
C GLU A 227 73.71 39.50 44.92
N VAL A 228 74.13 39.41 43.65
CA VAL A 228 75.48 39.82 43.22
C VAL A 228 75.74 41.31 43.48
N LYS A 229 74.74 42.18 43.28
CA LYS A 229 74.86 43.61 43.62
C LYS A 229 75.07 43.82 45.12
N GLU A 230 74.33 43.11 45.96
CA GLU A 230 74.48 43.17 47.42
C GLU A 230 75.84 42.62 47.88
N GLU A 231 76.30 41.50 47.32
CA GLU A 231 77.64 40.97 47.57
C GLU A 231 78.73 41.96 47.15
N ASN A 232 78.64 42.53 45.94
CA ASN A 232 79.61 43.51 45.45
C ASN A 232 79.67 44.75 46.36
N ARG A 233 78.50 45.18 46.85
CA ARG A 233 78.38 46.28 47.82
C ARG A 233 79.08 45.95 49.13
N VAL A 234 78.85 44.77 49.70
CA VAL A 234 79.52 44.32 50.94
C VAL A 234 81.03 44.17 50.75
N LEU A 235 81.47 43.58 49.64
CA LEU A 235 82.89 43.41 49.32
C LEU A 235 83.61 44.74 49.14
N ARG A 236 83.00 45.73 48.49
CA ARG A 236 83.57 47.09 48.37
C ARG A 236 83.73 47.77 49.72
N ARG A 237 82.74 47.65 50.61
CA ARG A 237 82.85 48.13 51.99
C ARG A 237 84.01 47.49 52.73
N LEU A 238 84.19 46.18 52.59
CA LEU A 238 85.28 45.45 53.24
C LEU A 238 86.66 45.84 52.69
N ALA A 239 86.75 46.13 51.39
CA ALA A 239 87.97 46.59 50.72
C ALA A 239 88.27 48.10 50.95
N GLY A 240 87.39 48.83 51.63
CA GLY A 240 87.53 50.27 51.86
C GLY A 240 87.36 51.13 50.60
N TRP A 241 86.69 50.60 49.57
CA TRP A 241 86.39 51.32 48.33
C TRP A 241 85.03 52.04 48.45
N GLU A 242 84.91 53.21 47.83
CA GLU A 242 83.65 53.97 47.81
C GLU A 242 82.52 53.15 47.18
N GLU A 243 81.34 53.24 47.77
CA GLU A 243 80.14 52.57 47.27
C GLU A 243 79.79 53.19 45.92
N ARG A 244 79.79 52.39 44.84
CA ARG A 244 79.41 52.90 43.52
C ARG A 244 77.96 53.38 43.64
N SER A 245 77.68 54.64 43.34
CA SER A 245 76.30 55.16 43.37
C SER A 245 75.46 54.27 42.46
N ASP A 246 74.26 53.88 42.91
CA ASP A 246 73.25 53.28 42.05
C ASP A 246 72.93 54.29 40.93
N SER A 247 73.71 54.25 39.85
CA SER A 247 73.44 55.00 38.64
C SER A 247 72.18 54.38 38.07
N SER A 248 71.06 55.10 38.21
CA SER A 248 69.73 54.70 37.76
C SER A 248 69.60 54.71 36.22
N ASP A 249 70.65 54.33 35.49
CA ASP A 249 70.69 54.41 34.03
C ASP A 249 70.06 53.17 33.35
N ASP A 250 69.77 52.10 34.10
CA ASP A 250 69.19 50.86 33.55
C ASP A 250 67.64 50.80 33.58
N GLU A 251 66.93 51.80 34.11
CA GLU A 251 65.45 51.80 34.06
C GLU A 251 64.86 52.33 32.73
N SER A 252 65.72 52.62 31.74
CA SER A 252 65.29 53.25 30.47
C SER A 252 64.85 52.25 29.39
N ASP A 253 65.21 50.96 29.49
CA ASP A 253 65.11 50.03 28.35
C ASP A 253 63.96 48.99 28.45
N GLU A 254 63.04 49.12 29.40
CA GLU A 254 61.92 48.17 29.58
C GLU A 254 60.56 48.63 29.00
N ARG A 255 60.55 49.66 28.13
CA ARG A 255 59.32 50.08 27.40
C ARG A 255 59.56 50.31 25.90
N ALA A 256 59.53 49.24 25.12
CA ALA A 256 59.19 49.26 23.69
C ALA A 256 58.53 47.94 23.27
#